data_AF-A0A3B8WE90-F1
#
_entry.id   AF-A0A3B8WE90-F1
#
_cell.length_a   1.000
_cell.length_b   1.000
_cell.length_c   1.000
_cell.angle_alpha   90.00
_cell.angle_beta   90.00
_cell.angle_gamma   90.00
#
_symmetry.space_group_name_H-M   'P 1'
#
loop_
_entity.id
_entity.type
_entity.pdbx_description
1 polymer ?
#
loop_
_entity_poly.entity_id
_entity_poly.type
_entity_poly.pdbx_seq_one_letter_code
_entity_poly.pdbx_strand_id
1 'polypeptide(L)' 'TLTSPVDGAISQIGQISTDRVFQAKGQSFSLTELLGGDDERAEPFREGEFATIYLSPKDYHRIHMPMAGTLKEMVYVPG' A
#
# COMPACT_ATOMS: atom_id res chain seq x y z
N THR A 1 -2.11 -9.81 -16.00
CA THR A 1 -3.18 -9.49 -15.04
C THR A 1 -2.62 -9.61 -13.64
N LEU A 2 -3.02 -8.71 -12.74
CA LEU A 2 -2.71 -8.82 -11.31
C LEU A 2 -3.90 -9.46 -10.59
N THR A 3 -3.63 -10.31 -9.60
CA THR A 3 -4.67 -10.94 -8.76
C THR A 3 -4.78 -10.19 -7.44
N SER A 4 -5.97 -10.14 -6.83
CA SER A 4 -6.12 -9.60 -5.48
C SER A 4 -5.26 -10.38 -4.49
N PRO A 5 -4.46 -9.72 -3.63
CA PRO A 5 -3.60 -10.41 -2.67
C PRO A 5 -4.35 -10.95 -1.45
N VAL A 6 -5.59 -10.49 -1.20
CA VAL A 6 -6.32 -10.74 0.05
C VAL A 6 -7.83 -10.68 -0.18
N ASP A 7 -8.59 -11.33 0.71
CA ASP A 7 -10.04 -11.14 0.86
C ASP A 7 -10.36 -9.84 1.61
N GLY A 8 -11.19 -8.99 1.04
CA GLY A 8 -11.60 -7.74 1.68
C GLY A 8 -12.35 -6.81 0.74
N ALA A 9 -12.43 -5.54 1.13
CA ALA A 9 -13.04 -4.50 0.32
C ALA A 9 -11.99 -3.46 -0.10
N ILE A 10 -12.07 -2.99 -1.34
CA ILE A 10 -11.28 -1.84 -1.79
C ILE A 10 -11.77 -0.61 -1.01
N SER A 11 -10.92 -0.10 -0.12
CA SER A 11 -11.17 1.15 0.60
C SER A 11 -10.91 2.35 -0.31
N GLN A 12 -9.83 2.29 -1.09
CA GLN A 12 -9.45 3.33 -2.03
C GLN A 12 -8.54 2.72 -3.11
N ILE A 13 -8.65 3.20 -4.35
CA ILE A 13 -7.79 2.83 -5.47
C ILE A 13 -7.63 4.03 -6.39
N GLY A 14 -6.45 4.24 -6.96
CA GLY A 14 -6.22 5.34 -7.88
C GLY A 14 -4.74 5.64 -8.10
N GLN A 15 -4.48 6.83 -8.64
CA GLN A 15 -3.14 7.35 -8.86
C GLN A 15 -2.62 8.10 -7.63
N ILE A 16 -1.33 7.94 -7.35
CA ILE A 16 -0.61 8.73 -6.35
C ILE A 16 -0.38 10.10 -6.96
N SER A 17 -1.01 11.13 -6.39
CA SER A 17 -0.83 12.52 -6.84
C SER A 17 -0.21 13.36 -5.73
N THR A 18 0.73 14.23 -6.08
CA THR A 18 1.34 15.19 -5.14
C THR A 18 1.91 14.52 -3.89
N ASP A 19 2.51 13.34 -4.06
CA ASP A 19 3.10 12.52 -2.98
C ASP A 19 2.12 12.03 -1.90
N ARG A 20 0.81 12.09 -2.17
CA ARG A 20 -0.24 11.69 -1.23
C ARG A 20 -0.93 10.43 -1.71
N VAL A 21 -0.93 9.42 -0.84
CA VAL A 21 -1.42 8.07 -1.18
C VAL A 21 -2.76 7.77 -0.51
N PHE A 22 -3.12 8.51 0.55
CA PHE A 22 -4.13 8.03 1.48
C PHE A 22 -5.06 9.12 2.02
N GLN A 23 -6.32 8.75 2.24
CA GLN A 23 -7.16 9.36 3.28
C GLN A 23 -7.86 8.26 4.07
N ALA A 24 -7.52 8.07 5.34
CA ALA A 24 -8.43 7.41 6.28
C ALA A 24 -8.64 8.28 7.50
N LYS A 25 -9.89 8.25 7.96
CA LYS A 25 -10.34 9.03 9.12
C LYS A 25 -10.02 10.53 8.98
N GLY A 26 -10.00 11.05 7.75
CA GLY A 26 -9.71 12.46 7.46
C GLY A 26 -8.23 12.86 7.53
N GLN A 27 -7.31 11.91 7.72
CA GLN A 27 -5.87 12.14 7.69
C GLN A 27 -5.28 11.66 6.37
N SER A 28 -4.47 12.52 5.75
CA SER A 28 -3.65 12.13 4.60
C SER A 28 -2.24 11.78 5.04
N PHE A 29 -1.72 10.67 4.53
CA PHE A 29 -0.30 10.33 4.66
C PHE A 29 0.42 10.58 3.35
N SER A 30 1.65 11.08 3.44
CA SER A 30 2.56 11.09 2.29
C SER A 30 3.08 9.68 2.00
N LEU A 31 3.52 9.47 0.77
CA LEU A 31 4.18 8.24 0.35
C LEU A 31 5.46 8.00 1.17
N THR A 32 6.25 9.05 1.38
CA THR A 32 7.47 9.00 2.19
C THR A 32 7.18 8.62 3.64
N GLU A 33 6.13 9.18 4.25
CA GLU A 33 5.70 8.80 5.61
C GLU A 33 5.31 7.31 5.67
N LEU A 34 4.52 6.84 4.70
CA LEU A 34 4.07 5.44 4.62
C LEU A 34 5.24 4.46 4.45
N LEU A 35 6.31 4.89 3.79
CA LEU A 35 7.51 4.09 3.50
C LEU A 35 8.64 4.29 4.52
N GLY A 36 8.33 4.85 5.68
CA GLY A 36 9.25 4.94 6.82
C GLY A 36 10.15 6.18 6.84
N GLY A 37 9.78 7.25 6.13
CA GLY A 37 10.54 8.50 6.06
C GLY A 37 11.69 8.50 5.06
N ASP A 38 11.79 7.47 4.22
CA ASP A 38 12.89 7.26 3.27
C ASP A 38 12.48 7.71 1.86
N ASP A 39 13.03 8.82 1.42
CA ASP A 39 12.68 9.44 0.13
C ASP A 39 13.19 8.62 -1.07
N GLU A 40 14.36 7.98 -0.93
CA GLU A 40 14.90 7.10 -1.98
C GLU A 40 14.03 5.85 -2.16
N ARG A 41 13.47 5.32 -1.06
CA ARG A 41 12.49 4.23 -1.13
C ARG A 41 11.16 4.67 -1.74
N ALA A 42 10.76 5.92 -1.54
CA ALA A 42 9.51 6.47 -2.09
C ALA A 42 9.60 6.75 -3.59
N GLU A 43 10.76 7.15 -4.09
CA GLU A 43 10.96 7.59 -5.48
C GLU A 43 10.37 6.65 -6.54
N PRO A 44 10.57 5.31 -6.49
CA PRO A 44 10.05 4.40 -7.50
C PRO A 44 8.51 4.33 -7.55
N PHE A 45 7.83 4.78 -6.50
CA PHE A 45 6.37 4.73 -6.38
C PHE A 45 5.70 6.09 -6.61
N ARG A 46 6.47 7.18 -6.78
CA ARG A 46 5.91 8.50 -7.13
C ARG A 46 5.17 8.42 -8.46
N GLU A 47 4.04 9.13 -8.55
CA GLU A 47 3.15 9.12 -9.72
C GLU A 47 2.61 7.73 -10.12
N GLY A 48 2.78 6.73 -9.25
CA GLY A 48 2.31 5.37 -9.46
C GLY A 48 0.82 5.17 -9.18
N GLU A 49 0.40 3.91 -9.17
CA GLU A 49 -0.95 3.50 -8.80
C GLU A 49 -0.95 2.79 -7.44
N PHE A 50 -2.01 2.96 -6.67
CA PHE A 50 -2.17 2.31 -5.37
C PHE A 50 -3.55 1.69 -5.21
N ALA A 51 -3.63 0.67 -4.37
CA ALA A 51 -4.87 0.09 -3.88
C ALA A 51 -4.76 -0.16 -2.37
N THR A 52 -5.69 0.39 -1.60
CA THR A 52 -5.85 0.12 -0.17
C THR A 52 -7.01 -0.83 0.03
N ILE A 53 -6.73 -1.99 0.63
CA ILE A 53 -7.72 -3.04 0.89
C ILE A 53 -7.96 -3.13 2.40
N TYR A 54 -9.22 -3.04 2.80
CA TYR A 54 -9.65 -3.24 4.19
C TYR A 54 -10.08 -4.69 4.40
N LEU A 55 -9.50 -5.35 5.40
CA LEU A 55 -9.90 -6.68 5.88
C LEU A 55 -10.74 -6.51 7.14
N SER A 56 -11.97 -7.01 7.10
CA SER A 56 -12.84 -7.09 8.26
C SER A 56 -12.51 -8.33 9.10
N PRO A 57 -12.91 -8.38 10.40
CA PRO A 57 -12.60 -9.51 11.28
C PRO A 57 -13.09 -10.88 10.80
N LYS A 58 -14.07 -10.92 9.89
CA LYS A 58 -14.61 -12.16 9.30
C LYS A 58 -13.83 -12.64 8.07
N ASP A 59 -13.03 -11.78 7.46
CA ASP A 59 -12.33 -12.08 6.22
C ASP A 59 -11.14 -13.02 6.48
N TYR A 60 -10.58 -13.61 5.42
CA TYR A 60 -9.39 -14.43 5.55
C TYR A 60 -8.13 -13.54 5.67
N HIS A 61 -7.39 -13.68 6.77
CA HIS A 61 -6.32 -12.76 7.16
C HIS A 61 -4.91 -13.15 6.67
N ARG A 62 -4.79 -14.07 5.70
CA ARG A 62 -3.49 -14.30 5.04
C ARG A 62 -3.39 -13.50 3.76
N ILE A 63 -2.25 -12.87 3.58
CA ILE A 63 -1.92 -12.07 2.40
C ILE A 63 -1.07 -12.93 1.47
N HIS A 64 -1.41 -12.92 0.19
CA HIS A 64 -0.75 -13.67 -0.88
C HIS A 64 -0.13 -12.71 -1.90
N MET A 65 0.80 -13.21 -2.71
CA MET A 65 1.44 -12.42 -3.75
C MET A 65 0.47 -12.16 -4.92
N PRO A 66 0.33 -10.90 -5.41
CA PRO A 66 -0.56 -10.57 -6.52
C PRO A 66 -0.03 -11.01 -7.90
N MET A 67 1.27 -11.32 -7.97
CA MET A 67 1.99 -11.85 -9.14
C MET A 67 3.28 -12.55 -8.70
N ALA A 68 3.95 -13.27 -9.60
CA ALA A 68 5.29 -13.81 -9.35
C ALA A 68 6.31 -12.68 -9.16
N GLY A 69 7.23 -12.84 -8.20
CA GLY A 69 8.28 -11.86 -7.92
C GLY A 69 9.42 -12.44 -7.08
N THR A 70 10.50 -11.69 -6.94
CA THR A 70 11.64 -12.03 -6.09
C THR A 70 11.74 -11.02 -4.96
N LEU A 71 11.81 -11.48 -3.72
CA LEU A 71 12.00 -10.61 -2.55
C LEU A 71 13.28 -9.78 -2.68
N LYS A 72 13.19 -8.47 -2.47
CA LYS A 72 14.33 -7.53 -2.54
C LYS A 72 14.61 -6.85 -1.20
N GLU A 73 13.57 -6.42 -0.49
CA GLU A 73 13.68 -5.67 0.76
C GLU A 73 12.51 -6.03 1.68
N MET A 74 12.72 -5.92 3.00
CA MET A 74 11.67 -5.94 4.03
C MET A 74 12.04 -4.90 5.08
N VAL A 75 11.10 -3.99 5.40
CA VAL A 75 11.31 -2.90 6.35
C VAL A 75 10.27 -2.98 7.45
N TYR A 76 10.72 -2.90 8.71
CA TYR A 76 9.85 -2.79 9.87
C TYR A 76 9.88 -1.34 10.37
N VAL A 77 8.74 -0.64 10.30
CA VAL A 77 8.57 0.71 10.84
C VAL A 77 7.80 0.60 12.16
N PRO A 78 8.39 0.99 13.31
CA PRO A 78 7.68 0.99 14.58
C PRO A 78 6.56 2.05 14.58
N GLY A 79 5.42 1.71 15.16
CA GLY A 79 4.24 2.57 15.30
C GLY A 79 3.90 2.90 16.74
#